data_AF-A0A4Y2WCK0-F1
#
_entry.id   AF-A0A4Y2WCK0-F1
#
_cell.length_a   1.000
_cell.length_b   1.000
_cell.length_c   1.000
_cell.angle_alpha   90.00
_cell.angle_beta   90.00
_cell.angle_gamma   90.00
#
_symmetry.space_group_name_H-M   'P 1'
#
loop_
_entity.id
_entity.type
_entity.pdbx_description
1 polymer ?
#
loop_
_entity_poly.entity_id
_entity_poly.type
_entity_poly.pdbx_seq_one_letter_code
_entity_poly.pdbx_strand_id
1 'polypeptide(L)' 'GKGFPDVNTREMLRKLWDLLKIPILGLMDADPYGIEILSIYKYGSMAMSFDVEKLAMPELRWLGLLPSDIQRYLNDFM' A
#
# COMPACT_ATOMS: atom_id res chain seq x y z
N GLY A 1 -5.45 5.65 -9.00
CA GLY A 1 -4.87 6.25 -7.79
C GLY A 1 -4.62 7.72 -8.04
N LYS A 2 -4.63 8.55 -7.00
CA LYS A 2 -4.36 9.99 -7.09
C LYS A 2 -3.11 10.40 -6.29
N GLY A 3 -2.19 9.46 -6.05
CA GLY A 3 -1.09 9.61 -5.09
C GLY A 3 -1.52 9.17 -3.69
N PHE A 4 -1.27 10.03 -2.69
CA PHE A 4 -1.63 9.80 -1.29
C PHE A 4 -3.13 9.51 -1.12
N PRO A 5 -3.49 8.48 -0.32
CA PRO A 5 -4.89 8.12 -0.17
C PRO A 5 -5.64 9.03 0.80
N ASP A 6 -6.83 9.46 0.39
CA ASP A 6 -7.77 10.11 1.29
C ASP A 6 -8.49 9.11 2.22
N VAL A 7 -9.24 9.65 3.19
CA VAL A 7 -9.98 8.86 4.19
C VAL A 7 -10.97 7.89 3.54
N ASN A 8 -11.73 8.35 2.55
CA ASN A 8 -12.76 7.53 1.90
C ASN A 8 -12.16 6.36 1.12
N THR A 9 -11.01 6.58 0.48
CA THR A 9 -10.26 5.54 -0.23
C THR A 9 -9.80 4.46 0.73
N ARG A 10 -9.31 4.86 1.91
CA ARG A 10 -8.87 3.94 2.97
C ARG A 10 -10.03 3.17 3.59
N GLU A 11 -11.14 3.84 3.87
CA GLU A 11 -12.36 3.20 4.36
C GLU A 11 -12.94 2.20 3.36
N MET A 12 -12.96 2.55 2.07
CA MET A 12 -13.44 1.65 1.02
C MET A 12 -12.62 0.37 0.99
N LEU A 13 -11.29 0.51 1.03
CA LEU A 13 -10.36 -0.62 1.08
C LEU A 13 -10.64 -1.50 2.31
N ARG A 14 -10.88 -0.89 3.48
CA ARG A 14 -11.21 -1.61 4.70
C ARG A 14 -12.53 -2.36 4.59
N LYS A 15 -13.58 -1.73 4.07
CA LYS A 15 -14.88 -2.37 3.85
C LYS A 15 -14.77 -3.55 2.89
N LEU A 16 -13.99 -3.44 1.82
CA LEU A 16 -13.74 -4.55 0.89
C LEU A 16 -13.06 -5.74 1.56
N TRP A 17 -12.03 -5.49 2.36
CA TRP A 17 -11.38 -6.53 3.16
C TRP A 17 -12.36 -7.19 4.13
N ASP A 18 -13.16 -6.39 4.85
CA ASP A 18 -14.08 -6.90 5.85
C ASP A 18 -15.22 -7.72 5.27
N LEU A 19 -15.70 -7.37 4.07
CA LEU A 19 -16.77 -8.08 3.37
C LEU A 19 -16.27 -9.34 2.65
N LEU A 20 -15.15 -9.24 1.94
CA LEU A 20 -14.72 -10.27 0.98
C LEU A 20 -13.59 -11.15 1.51
N LYS A 21 -12.80 -10.67 2.47
CA LYS A 21 -11.62 -11.36 3.04
C LYS A 21 -10.63 -11.85 1.98
N ILE A 22 -10.50 -11.10 0.88
CA ILE A 22 -9.56 -11.39 -0.21
C ILE A 22 -8.25 -10.62 -0.04
N PRO A 23 -7.10 -11.16 -0.49
CA PRO A 23 -5.82 -10.46 -0.40
C PRO A 23 -5.87 -9.08 -1.06
N ILE A 24 -5.45 -8.05 -0.31
CA ILE A 24 -5.29 -6.70 -0.84
C ILE A 24 -3.85 -6.51 -1.28
N LEU A 25 -3.68 -6.12 -2.54
CA LEU A 25 -2.38 -5.95 -3.18
C LEU A 25 -2.23 -4.50 -3.63
N GLY A 26 -1.09 -3.89 -3.31
CA GLY A 26 -0.72 -2.55 -3.75
C GLY A 26 0.39 -2.62 -4.80
N LEU A 27 0.25 -1.86 -5.87
CA LEU A 27 1.27 -1.65 -6.89
C LEU A 27 1.64 -0.17 -6.86
N MET A 28 2.88 0.11 -6.48
CA MET A 28 3.46 1.45 -6.35
C MET A 28 4.83 1.47 -7.02
N ASP A 29 5.31 2.66 -7.33
CA ASP A 29 6.67 2.85 -7.84
C ASP A 29 7.71 2.45 -6.78
N ALA A 30 8.85 1.92 -7.23
CA ALA A 30 9.97 1.51 -6.40
C ALA A 30 10.83 2.71 -5.95
N ASP A 31 10.19 3.76 -5.45
CA ASP A 31 10.83 4.98 -4.97
C ASP A 31 10.34 5.37 -3.56
N PRO A 32 10.97 6.36 -2.90
CA PRO A 32 10.54 6.77 -1.56
C PRO A 32 9.07 7.21 -1.45
N TYR A 33 8.49 7.82 -2.50
CA TYR A 33 7.10 8.26 -2.49
C TYR A 33 6.13 7.09 -2.60
N GLY A 34 6.42 6.11 -3.45
CA GLY A 34 5.64 4.87 -3.54
C GLY A 34 5.63 4.10 -2.22
N ILE A 35 6.79 4.04 -1.53
CA ILE A 35 6.92 3.44 -0.21
C ILE A 35 6.10 4.20 0.84
N GLU A 36 6.12 5.54 0.80
CA GLU A 36 5.35 6.36 1.73
C GLU A 36 3.84 6.18 1.56
N ILE A 37 3.35 6.21 0.30
CA ILE A 37 1.94 5.96 -0.03
C ILE A 37 1.52 4.57 0.48
N LEU A 38 2.31 3.54 0.18
CA LEU A 38 2.06 2.17 0.66
C LEU A 38 2.00 2.12 2.20
N SER A 39 2.92 2.81 2.86
CA SER A 39 3.01 2.86 4.33
C SER A 39 1.78 3.52 4.96
N ILE A 40 1.23 4.57 4.35
CA ILE A 40 0.00 5.22 4.84
C ILE A 40 -1.21 4.30 4.69
N TYR A 41 -1.32 3.54 3.60
CA TYR A 41 -2.36 2.53 3.50
C TYR A 41 -2.19 1.44 4.56
N LYS A 42 -0.96 0.96 4.77
CA LYS A 42 -0.69 -0.23 5.59
C LYS A 42 -0.70 0.06 7.09
N TYR A 43 -0.12 1.17 7.51
CA TYR A 43 0.11 1.51 8.92
C TYR A 43 -0.66 2.76 9.37
N GLY A 44 -1.18 3.53 8.42
CA GLY A 44 -1.84 4.80 8.68
C GLY A 44 -0.89 6.01 8.67
N SER A 45 -1.47 7.19 8.84
CA SER A 45 -0.74 8.47 8.89
C SER A 45 -0.71 9.00 10.32
N MET A 46 0.33 9.76 10.66
CA MET A 46 0.47 10.36 11.99
C MET A 46 -0.68 11.33 12.32
N ALA A 47 -1.18 12.07 11.32
CA ALA A 47 -2.31 12.98 11.49
C ALA A 47 -3.63 12.27 11.85
N MET A 48 -3.74 10.96 11.58
CA MET A 48 -4.94 10.16 11.83
C MET A 48 -4.61 8.90 12.66
N SER A 49 -3.70 9.05 13.62
CA SER A 49 -3.24 7.93 14.45
C SER A 49 -4.37 7.30 15.27
N PHE A 50 -5.37 8.08 15.69
CA PHE A 50 -6.53 7.60 16.44
C PHE A 50 -7.50 6.74 15.61
N ASP A 51 -7.49 6.88 14.28
CA ASP A 51 -8.37 6.14 13.36
C ASP A 51 -7.68 4.99 12.64
N VAL A 52 -6.45 4.63 13.05
CA VAL A 52 -5.65 3.56 12.44
C VAL A 52 -6.42 2.26 12.35
N GLU A 53 -7.18 1.88 13.38
CA GLU A 53 -7.96 0.63 13.37
C GLU A 53 -9.00 0.55 12.24
N LYS A 54 -9.53 1.71 11.80
CA LYS A 54 -10.54 1.81 10.74
C LYS A 54 -9.93 2.08 9.37
N LEU A 55 -8.77 2.73 9.33
CA LEU A 55 -8.20 3.29 8.10
C LEU A 55 -6.89 2.64 7.65
N ALA A 56 -6.24 1.84 8.50
CA ALA A 56 -5.08 1.06 8.10
C ALA A 56 -5.50 -0.30 7.55
N MET A 57 -4.66 -0.84 6.66
CA MET A 57 -4.79 -2.16 6.06
C MET A 57 -3.50 -2.95 6.29
N PRO A 58 -3.27 -3.49 7.50
CA PRO A 58 -2.06 -4.27 7.82
C PRO A 58 -1.78 -5.43 6.86
N GLU A 59 -2.84 -5.99 6.27
CA GLU A 59 -2.84 -7.14 5.37
C GLU A 59 -2.47 -6.77 3.93
N LEU A 60 -2.36 -5.47 3.62
CA LEU A 60 -1.87 -4.99 2.34
C LEU A 60 -0.47 -5.53 2.06
N ARG A 61 -0.29 -6.12 0.88
CA ARG A 61 1.02 -6.57 0.40
C ARG A 61 1.44 -5.76 -0.81
N TRP A 62 2.72 -5.39 -0.87
CA TRP A 62 3.28 -4.80 -2.07
C TRP A 62 3.47 -5.90 -3.11
N LEU A 63 2.82 -5.76 -4.26
CA LEU A 63 2.87 -6.72 -5.37
C LEU A 63 4.21 -6.69 -6.14
N GLY A 64 5.02 -5.66 -5.94
CA GLY A 64 6.10 -5.24 -6.84
C GLY A 64 5.72 -3.91 -7.50
N LEU A 65 6.52 -3.29 -8.37
CA LEU A 65 7.96 -3.45 -8.63
C LEU A 65 8.71 -3.15 -7.31
N LEU A 66 9.41 -4.14 -6.72
CA LEU A 66 10.20 -3.89 -5.51
C LEU A 66 11.57 -3.29 -5.90
N PRO A 67 12.24 -2.53 -5.01
CA PRO A 67 13.62 -2.11 -5.25
C PRO A 67 14.56 -3.29 -5.56
N SER A 68 14.33 -4.44 -4.92
CA SER A 68 15.06 -5.69 -5.20
C SER A 68 14.75 -6.28 -6.58
N ASP A 69 13.52 -6.08 -7.08
CA ASP A 69 13.11 -6.60 -8.39
C ASP A 69 13.83 -5.86 -9.50
N ILE A 70 14.10 -4.56 -9.34
CA ILE A 70 14.89 -3.77 -10.30
C ILE A 70 16.26 -4.42 -10.50
N GLN A 71 16.98 -4.69 -9.41
CA GLN A 71 18.31 -5.31 -9.51
C GLN A 71 18.24 -6.69 -10.16
N ARG A 72 17.24 -7.49 -9.80
CA ARG A 72 17.04 -8.83 -10.37
C ARG A 72 16.83 -8.76 -11.88
N TYR A 73 15.89 -7.95 -12.35
CA TYR A 73 15.61 -7.86 -13.78
C TYR A 73 16.78 -7.28 -14.55
N LEU A 74 17.48 -6.27 -14.03
CA LEU A 74 18.69 -5.75 -14.67
C LEU A 74 19.78 -6.83 -14.83
N ASN A 75 19.94 -7.72 -13.84
CA ASN A 75 20.88 -8.83 -13.94
C ASN A 75 20.43 -9.90 -14.95
N ASP A 76 19.12 -10.16 -15.06
CA ASP A 76 18.58 -11.15 -16.02
C ASP A 76 18.71 -10.68 -17.50
N PHE A 77 18.97 -9.40 -17.74
CA PHE A 77 19.20 -8.81 -19.08
C PHE A 77 20.68 -8.69 -19.47
N MET A 78 21.63 -9.00 -18.58
CA MET A 78 23.08 -8.97 -18.84
C MET A 78 23.65 -10.38 -19.02
#